data_AF-A0A7X8B920-F1
#
_entry.id   AF-A0A7X8B920-F1
#
_cell.length_a   1.000
_cell.length_b   1.000
_cell.length_c   1.000
_cell.angle_alpha   90.00
_cell.angle_beta   90.00
_cell.angle_gamma   90.00
#
_symmetry.space_group_name_H-M   'P 1'
#
loop_
_entity.id
_entity.type
_entity.pdbx_description
1 polymer ?
#
loop_
_entity_poly.entity_id
_entity_poly.type
_entity_poly.pdbx_seq_one_letter_code
_entity_poly.pdbx_strand_id
1 'polypeptide(L)'
;MNWPDGAALTAFGRQALSLVAQQLRTESVTCLLAPDYYCQTMLVPFLMEGIQVHVVVTGADCLMRGDALLAAVDSHPGCAILHCETFGNRPHAGLAATLHDTAGRGIKLIIDRTHSWLDPATTPADYTVASLRKLLSVPDGAFVTGLRAPVALAANHETDEAVRARIRYLGDPDLRGFELAEDAIDDAWTPAPPSPQSLHIIDALDARALREQYLMTADRVRAALNERPVPGLNVINPASSCCVALSHPRAAAIMDDLAARGVYGPLYWGPPEHLPRTHHWRTDLFTVPVDRAWAGREELLASWIEQAAAGCSL
;
A
#
# COMPACT_ATOMS: atom_id res chain seq x y z
N MET A 1 5.85 15.62 11.60
CA MET A 1 4.91 14.55 12.01
C MET A 1 5.31 14.00 13.37
N ASN A 2 4.35 13.59 14.20
CA ASN A 2 4.63 12.73 15.35
C ASN A 2 4.51 11.26 14.95
N TRP A 3 5.59 10.50 15.10
CA TRP A 3 5.57 9.05 14.92
C TRP A 3 4.65 8.39 15.96
N PRO A 4 4.05 7.22 15.67
CA PRO A 4 3.30 6.48 16.67
C PRO A 4 4.17 6.11 17.87
N ASP A 5 3.58 6.12 19.07
CA ASP A 5 4.29 5.73 20.29
C ASP A 5 4.83 4.29 20.18
N GLY A 6 6.09 4.11 20.57
CA GLY A 6 6.75 2.80 20.51
C GLY A 6 7.09 2.31 19.10
N ALA A 7 7.02 3.19 18.08
CA ALA A 7 7.40 2.83 16.72
C ALA A 7 8.90 2.53 16.59
N ALA A 8 9.23 1.40 15.96
CA ALA A 8 10.53 1.17 15.37
C ALA A 8 10.52 1.70 13.93
N LEU A 9 11.50 2.53 13.58
CA LEU A 9 11.59 3.16 12.27
C LEU A 9 12.52 2.35 11.37
N THR A 10 12.13 2.16 10.12
CA THR A 10 12.93 1.46 9.10
C THR A 10 12.96 2.25 7.80
N ALA A 11 13.96 2.02 6.95
CA ALA A 11 14.03 2.68 5.66
C ALA A 11 12.83 2.31 4.77
N PHE A 12 12.44 1.04 4.70
CA PHE A 12 11.36 0.60 3.80
C PHE A 12 10.28 -0.23 4.50
N GLY A 13 9.03 -0.15 4.01
CA GLY A 13 7.90 -0.89 4.62
C GLY A 13 8.12 -2.40 4.66
N ARG A 14 8.84 -2.95 3.67
CA ARG A 14 9.22 -4.36 3.65
C ARG A 14 10.17 -4.74 4.78
N GLN A 15 11.07 -3.84 5.17
CA GLN A 15 11.95 -4.03 6.32
C GLN A 15 11.17 -3.97 7.63
N ALA A 16 10.17 -3.09 7.74
CA ALA A 16 9.23 -3.11 8.86
C ALA A 16 8.47 -4.45 8.96
N LEU A 17 8.00 -4.99 7.82
CA LEU A 17 7.39 -6.32 7.78
C LEU A 17 8.38 -7.44 8.15
N SER A 18 9.67 -7.32 7.82
CA SER A 18 10.71 -8.27 8.28
C SER A 18 10.81 -8.31 9.80
N LEU A 19 10.74 -7.17 10.48
CA LEU A 19 10.74 -7.13 11.95
C LEU A 19 9.48 -7.82 12.53
N VAL A 20 8.32 -7.63 11.91
CA VAL A 20 7.10 -8.33 12.30
C VAL A 20 7.24 -9.84 12.08
N ALA A 21 7.71 -10.27 10.91
CA ALA A 21 7.91 -11.67 10.58
C ALA A 21 8.85 -12.37 11.57
N GLN A 22 9.96 -11.72 11.93
CA GLN A 22 10.89 -12.21 12.95
C GLN A 22 10.20 -12.38 14.31
N GLN A 23 9.39 -11.40 14.73
CA GLN A 23 8.66 -11.51 15.98
C GLN A 23 7.63 -12.65 15.93
N LEU A 24 6.83 -12.75 14.87
CA LEU A 24 5.87 -13.84 14.69
C LEU A 24 6.54 -15.22 14.74
N ARG A 25 7.72 -15.37 14.14
CA ARG A 25 8.53 -16.60 14.25
C ARG A 25 8.90 -16.91 15.70
N THR A 26 9.34 -15.92 16.48
CA THR A 26 9.60 -16.12 17.93
C THR A 26 8.34 -16.46 18.72
N GLU A 27 7.18 -16.02 18.23
CA GLU A 27 5.85 -16.34 18.76
C GLU A 27 5.33 -17.70 18.26
N SER A 28 6.14 -18.46 17.52
CA SER A 28 5.79 -19.77 16.96
C SER A 28 4.61 -19.75 15.97
N VAL A 29 4.37 -18.61 15.32
CA VAL A 29 3.42 -18.52 14.21
C VAL A 29 4.04 -19.21 12.99
N THR A 30 3.31 -20.13 12.39
CA THR A 30 3.76 -20.93 11.24
C THR A 30 3.03 -20.59 9.95
N CYS A 31 1.91 -19.88 10.03
CA CYS A 31 1.07 -19.52 8.89
C CYS A 31 0.66 -18.04 8.95
N LEU A 32 0.66 -17.38 7.80
CA LEU A 32 0.13 -16.04 7.58
C LEU A 32 -1.04 -16.10 6.60
N LEU A 33 -2.19 -15.59 7.00
CA LEU A 33 -3.30 -15.28 6.11
C LEU A 33 -3.09 -13.86 5.56
N ALA A 34 -2.99 -13.74 4.24
CA ALA A 34 -2.75 -12.46 3.55
C ALA A 34 -3.81 -12.22 2.47
N PRO A 35 -4.06 -10.97 2.02
CA PRO A 35 -4.97 -10.72 0.90
C PRO A 35 -4.42 -11.34 -0.39
N ASP A 36 -5.31 -11.73 -1.31
CA ASP A 36 -4.96 -12.23 -2.65
C ASP A 36 -4.69 -11.13 -3.70
N TYR A 37 -4.82 -9.85 -3.30
CA TYR A 37 -4.40 -8.69 -4.06
C TYR A 37 -3.43 -7.85 -3.23
N TYR A 38 -2.16 -7.80 -3.65
CA TYR A 38 -1.06 -7.33 -2.80
C TYR A 38 0.15 -6.82 -3.61
N CYS A 39 1.03 -6.07 -2.96
CA CYS A 39 2.35 -5.77 -3.51
C CYS A 39 3.22 -7.03 -3.43
N GLN A 40 3.73 -7.53 -4.57
CA GLN A 40 4.38 -8.85 -4.63
C GLN A 40 5.46 -9.06 -3.57
N THR A 41 6.26 -8.01 -3.31
CA THR A 41 7.42 -8.12 -2.43
C THR A 41 7.06 -8.01 -0.94
N MET A 42 5.80 -7.77 -0.58
CA MET A 42 5.36 -7.61 0.82
C MET A 42 5.25 -8.92 1.60
N LEU A 43 5.05 -10.05 0.91
CA LEU A 43 4.91 -11.36 1.57
C LEU A 43 6.26 -12.05 1.78
N VAL A 44 7.30 -11.62 1.04
CA VAL A 44 8.63 -12.23 1.09
C VAL A 44 9.26 -12.24 2.49
N PRO A 45 9.15 -11.18 3.32
CA PRO A 45 9.68 -11.22 4.68
C PRO A 45 9.17 -12.40 5.52
N PHE A 46 7.90 -12.78 5.36
CA PHE A 46 7.31 -13.90 6.09
C PHE A 46 7.79 -15.24 5.54
N LEU A 47 7.89 -15.37 4.21
CA LEU A 47 8.44 -16.56 3.56
C LEU A 47 9.90 -16.81 3.96
N MET A 48 10.72 -15.75 4.08
CA MET A 48 12.12 -15.84 4.52
C MET A 48 12.26 -16.33 5.96
N GLU A 49 11.26 -16.05 6.82
CA GLU A 49 11.20 -16.55 8.20
C GLU A 49 10.58 -17.95 8.30
N GLY A 50 10.29 -18.60 7.17
CA GLY A 50 9.70 -19.94 7.11
C GLY A 50 8.20 -19.98 7.43
N ILE A 51 7.53 -18.82 7.46
CA ILE A 51 6.09 -18.71 7.69
C ILE A 51 5.38 -19.01 6.36
N GLN A 52 4.51 -20.02 6.37
CA GLN A 52 3.69 -20.36 5.20
C GLN A 52 2.67 -19.26 4.94
N VAL A 53 2.47 -18.87 3.69
CA VAL A 53 1.49 -17.84 3.34
C VAL A 53 0.29 -18.48 2.64
N HIS A 54 -0.90 -18.20 3.13
CA HIS A 54 -2.17 -18.57 2.51
C HIS A 54 -2.91 -17.29 2.12
N VAL A 55 -3.17 -17.12 0.82
CA VAL A 55 -3.91 -15.95 0.32
C VAL A 55 -5.41 -16.13 0.51
N VAL A 56 -6.07 -15.06 0.94
CA VAL A 56 -7.50 -14.99 1.21
C VAL A 56 -8.14 -14.08 0.18
N VAL A 57 -9.22 -14.57 -0.41
CA VAL A 57 -9.93 -13.87 -1.50
C VAL A 57 -10.36 -12.48 -1.08
N THR A 58 -10.04 -11.49 -1.92
CA THR A 58 -10.47 -10.09 -1.75
C THR A 58 -11.75 -9.77 -2.52
N GLY A 59 -12.46 -8.75 -2.06
CA GLY A 59 -13.64 -8.19 -2.70
C GLY A 59 -13.31 -7.18 -3.80
N ALA A 60 -14.36 -6.55 -4.33
CA ALA A 60 -14.21 -5.49 -5.33
C ALA A 60 -13.45 -4.25 -4.80
N ASP A 61 -13.41 -4.07 -3.48
CA ASP A 61 -12.66 -3.03 -2.76
C ASP A 61 -11.18 -3.42 -2.50
N CYS A 62 -10.75 -4.60 -2.96
CA CYS A 62 -9.42 -5.17 -2.74
C CYS A 62 -9.09 -5.44 -1.25
N LEU A 63 -10.11 -5.56 -0.40
CA LEU A 63 -9.99 -6.01 0.99
C LEU A 63 -10.44 -7.46 1.11
N MET A 64 -9.88 -8.22 2.07
CA MET A 64 -10.28 -9.62 2.28
C MET A 64 -11.78 -9.73 2.54
N ARG A 65 -12.43 -10.75 1.97
CA ARG A 65 -13.82 -11.04 2.34
C ARG A 65 -13.88 -11.69 3.72
N GLY A 66 -14.77 -11.20 4.58
CA GLY A 66 -14.90 -11.70 5.96
C GLY A 66 -15.25 -13.19 6.06
N ASP A 67 -16.11 -13.70 5.16
CA ASP A 67 -16.48 -15.12 5.10
C ASP A 67 -15.28 -16.01 4.71
N ALA A 68 -14.52 -15.59 3.69
CA ALA A 68 -13.30 -16.29 3.27
C ALA A 68 -12.22 -16.24 4.36
N LEU A 69 -12.06 -15.10 5.04
CA LEU A 69 -11.11 -14.97 6.15
C LEU A 69 -11.48 -15.91 7.30
N LEU A 70 -12.75 -15.98 7.70
CA LEU A 70 -13.20 -16.87 8.77
C LEU A 70 -12.94 -18.33 8.42
N ALA A 71 -13.29 -18.75 7.19
CA ALA A 71 -13.01 -20.11 6.72
C ALA A 71 -11.51 -20.44 6.69
N ALA A 72 -10.68 -19.48 6.29
CA ALA A 72 -9.23 -19.63 6.28
C ALA A 72 -8.66 -19.76 7.70
N VAL A 73 -9.14 -18.95 8.65
CA VAL A 73 -8.78 -19.05 10.07
C VAL A 73 -9.10 -20.43 10.65
N ASP A 74 -10.29 -20.95 10.37
CA ASP A 74 -10.72 -22.25 10.89
C ASP A 74 -9.93 -23.41 10.26
N SER A 75 -9.40 -23.22 9.05
CA SER A 75 -8.59 -24.22 8.33
C SER A 75 -7.10 -24.17 8.70
N HIS A 76 -6.62 -23.07 9.30
CA HIS A 76 -5.20 -22.84 9.58
C HIS A 76 -4.99 -22.45 11.07
N PRO A 77 -5.09 -23.40 12.01
CA PRO A 77 -4.88 -23.11 13.43
C PRO A 77 -3.47 -22.58 13.68
N GLY A 78 -3.35 -21.55 14.53
CA GLY A 78 -2.06 -20.92 14.85
C GLY A 78 -1.57 -19.91 13.80
N CYS A 79 -2.43 -19.50 12.86
CA CYS A 79 -2.11 -18.45 11.90
C CYS A 79 -1.98 -17.06 12.55
N ALA A 80 -1.35 -16.15 11.82
CA ALA A 80 -1.51 -14.71 11.96
C ALA A 80 -2.24 -14.14 10.72
N ILE A 81 -2.78 -12.94 10.82
CA ILE A 81 -3.51 -12.26 9.74
C ILE A 81 -2.75 -10.98 9.37
N LEU A 82 -2.40 -10.83 8.10
CA LEU A 82 -1.98 -9.56 7.50
C LEU A 82 -3.18 -8.94 6.80
N HIS A 83 -3.73 -7.88 7.40
CA HIS A 83 -4.77 -7.06 6.79
C HIS A 83 -4.15 -5.80 6.17
N CYS A 84 -4.41 -5.57 4.89
CA CYS A 84 -3.93 -4.39 4.19
C CYS A 84 -5.09 -3.43 3.94
N GLU A 85 -4.93 -2.17 4.32
CA GLU A 85 -5.86 -1.10 3.97
C GLU A 85 -5.56 -0.63 2.54
N THR A 86 -5.74 -1.54 1.57
CA THR A 86 -5.37 -1.38 0.16
C THR A 86 -6.06 -0.16 -0.46
N PHE A 87 -5.31 0.67 -1.19
CA PHE A 87 -5.77 1.98 -1.70
C PHE A 87 -6.37 2.92 -0.62
N GLY A 88 -6.05 2.67 0.65
CA GLY A 88 -6.58 3.37 1.81
C GLY A 88 -8.01 2.98 2.18
N ASN A 89 -8.55 1.91 1.58
CA ASN A 89 -9.86 1.37 1.97
C ASN A 89 -9.82 0.87 3.41
N ARG A 90 -10.94 1.08 4.11
CA ARG A 90 -11.15 0.62 5.48
C ARG A 90 -12.04 -0.60 5.49
N PRO A 91 -11.84 -1.54 6.44
CA PRO A 91 -12.71 -2.69 6.54
C PRO A 91 -14.16 -2.25 6.76
N HIS A 92 -15.07 -2.74 5.92
CA HIS A 92 -16.50 -2.57 6.13
C HIS A 92 -16.93 -3.30 7.42
N ALA A 93 -18.12 -2.98 7.95
CA ALA A 93 -18.58 -3.47 9.26
C ALA A 93 -18.45 -5.01 9.42
N GLY A 94 -18.83 -5.77 8.40
CA GLY A 94 -18.66 -7.24 8.40
C GLY A 94 -17.20 -7.70 8.54
N LEU A 95 -16.28 -7.17 7.73
CA LEU A 95 -14.86 -7.52 7.81
C LEU A 95 -14.24 -7.04 9.14
N ALA A 96 -14.59 -5.84 9.58
CA ALA A 96 -14.14 -5.30 10.86
C ALA A 96 -14.56 -6.19 12.05
N ALA A 97 -15.80 -6.69 12.03
CA ALA A 97 -16.28 -7.66 13.02
C ALA A 97 -15.48 -8.97 12.94
N THR A 98 -15.24 -9.52 11.75
CA THR A 98 -14.40 -10.73 11.60
C THR A 98 -12.98 -10.52 12.13
N LEU A 99 -12.34 -9.38 11.84
CA LEU A 99 -11.01 -9.05 12.35
C LEU A 99 -11.02 -8.92 13.88
N HIS A 100 -12.05 -8.31 14.44
CA HIS A 100 -12.20 -8.19 15.89
C HIS A 100 -12.40 -9.55 16.57
N ASP A 101 -13.29 -10.39 16.04
CA ASP A 101 -13.61 -11.70 16.60
C ASP A 101 -12.39 -12.65 16.51
N THR A 102 -11.65 -12.59 15.41
CA THR A 102 -10.42 -13.38 15.23
C THR A 102 -9.32 -12.92 16.19
N ALA A 103 -9.13 -11.61 16.37
CA ALA A 103 -8.24 -11.08 17.40
C ALA A 103 -8.67 -11.51 18.82
N GLY A 104 -9.98 -11.55 19.10
CA GLY A 104 -10.53 -12.05 20.36
C GLY A 104 -10.23 -13.54 20.62
N ARG A 105 -9.94 -14.33 19.58
CA ARG A 105 -9.46 -15.73 19.66
C ARG A 105 -7.95 -15.82 19.93
N GLY A 106 -7.26 -14.70 20.10
CA GLY A 106 -5.81 -14.64 20.31
C GLY A 106 -4.97 -14.74 19.03
N ILE A 107 -5.60 -14.61 17.86
CA ILE A 107 -4.92 -14.62 16.56
C ILE A 107 -4.22 -13.28 16.35
N LYS A 108 -2.94 -13.33 15.96
CA LYS A 108 -2.14 -12.12 15.74
C LYS A 108 -2.63 -11.35 14.53
N LEU A 109 -2.89 -10.06 14.70
CA LEU A 109 -3.32 -9.17 13.63
C LEU A 109 -2.23 -8.13 13.31
N ILE A 110 -1.79 -8.13 12.05
CA ILE A 110 -0.93 -7.12 11.44
C ILE A 110 -1.82 -6.25 10.55
N ILE A 111 -1.75 -4.93 10.73
CA ILE A 111 -2.37 -3.98 9.80
C ILE A 111 -1.29 -3.23 9.02
N ASP A 112 -1.29 -3.42 7.70
CA ASP A 112 -0.53 -2.58 6.77
C ASP A 112 -1.36 -1.34 6.40
N ARG A 113 -0.90 -0.20 6.89
CA ARG A 113 -1.49 1.14 6.71
C ARG A 113 -0.74 1.99 5.70
N THR A 114 0.10 1.38 4.86
CA THR A 114 0.90 2.11 3.85
C THR A 114 0.08 3.07 2.99
N HIS A 115 -1.19 2.76 2.70
CA HIS A 115 -2.07 3.62 1.89
C HIS A 115 -3.06 4.45 2.71
N SER A 116 -3.02 4.36 4.05
CA SER A 116 -4.04 4.93 4.95
C SER A 116 -3.44 5.60 6.18
N TRP A 117 -2.11 5.68 6.31
CA TRP A 117 -1.45 6.16 7.54
C TRP A 117 -1.76 7.62 7.85
N LEU A 118 -2.13 8.42 6.84
CA LEU A 118 -2.57 9.81 7.00
C LEU A 118 -3.88 9.91 7.80
N ASP A 119 -4.76 8.93 7.66
CA ASP A 119 -6.02 8.88 8.37
C ASP A 119 -5.82 8.32 9.80
N PRO A 120 -6.79 8.53 10.72
CA PRO A 120 -6.78 7.87 12.01
C PRO A 120 -6.78 6.34 11.90
N ALA A 121 -6.15 5.65 12.86
CA ALA A 121 -6.29 4.20 12.99
C ALA A 121 -7.71 3.88 13.48
N THR A 122 -8.37 2.90 12.84
CA THR A 122 -9.74 2.50 13.17
C THR A 122 -9.85 1.06 13.68
N THR A 123 -8.85 0.24 13.37
CA THR A 123 -8.82 -1.18 13.75
C THR A 123 -7.65 -1.42 14.70
N PRO A 124 -7.90 -1.87 15.94
CA PRO A 124 -6.82 -2.30 16.84
C PRO A 124 -6.06 -3.48 16.26
N ALA A 125 -4.74 -3.52 16.47
CA ALA A 125 -3.88 -4.59 15.96
C ALA A 125 -2.72 -4.86 16.90
N ASP A 126 -2.19 -6.08 16.86
CA ASP A 126 -0.93 -6.43 17.53
C ASP A 126 0.23 -5.69 16.89
N TYR A 127 0.20 -5.51 15.56
CA TYR A 127 1.23 -4.83 14.80
C TYR A 127 0.61 -3.85 13.80
N THR A 128 1.18 -2.66 13.68
CA THR A 128 0.83 -1.71 12.62
C THR A 128 2.09 -1.35 11.85
N VAL A 129 2.03 -1.45 10.52
CA VAL A 129 3.13 -1.10 9.62
C VAL A 129 2.67 -0.01 8.65
N ALA A 130 3.56 0.90 8.27
CA ALA A 130 3.32 1.77 7.12
C ALA A 130 4.63 2.18 6.44
N SER A 131 4.64 2.18 5.11
CA SER A 131 5.66 2.86 4.31
C SER A 131 5.18 4.26 3.94
N LEU A 132 5.97 5.28 4.28
CA LEU A 132 5.58 6.68 4.09
C LEU A 132 5.89 7.15 2.65
N ARG A 133 6.93 6.61 2.01
CA ARG A 133 7.36 6.95 0.63
C ARG A 133 6.29 6.70 -0.45
N LYS A 134 5.23 5.95 -0.13
CA LYS A 134 4.13 5.68 -1.05
C LYS A 134 3.16 6.86 -1.16
N LEU A 135 3.09 7.71 -0.12
CA LEU A 135 2.27 8.94 -0.12
C LEU A 135 3.12 10.21 0.02
N LEU A 136 4.41 10.11 0.33
CA LEU A 136 5.34 11.23 0.46
C LEU A 136 6.42 11.16 -0.61
N SER A 137 6.85 12.33 -1.10
CA SER A 137 8.02 12.50 -1.97
C SER A 137 9.33 12.45 -1.16
N VAL A 138 9.54 11.35 -0.44
CA VAL A 138 10.77 11.06 0.32
C VAL A 138 11.43 9.79 -0.21
N PRO A 139 12.76 9.64 -0.13
CA PRO A 139 13.41 8.45 -0.65
C PRO A 139 13.10 7.20 0.17
N ASP A 140 12.92 7.35 1.48
CA ASP A 140 12.69 6.27 2.42
C ASP A 140 11.93 6.77 3.67
N GLY A 141 11.57 5.84 4.55
CA GLY A 141 10.78 6.08 5.74
C GLY A 141 9.62 5.08 5.84
N ALA A 142 9.64 4.31 6.91
CA ALA A 142 8.59 3.39 7.32
C ALA A 142 8.63 3.20 8.83
N PHE A 143 7.53 2.70 9.39
CA PHE A 143 7.48 2.33 10.80
C PHE A 143 6.78 0.99 11.02
N VAL A 144 7.05 0.39 12.17
CA VAL A 144 6.28 -0.69 12.77
C VAL A 144 6.03 -0.41 14.25
N THR A 145 4.83 -0.70 14.75
CA THR A 145 4.50 -0.71 16.19
C THR A 145 4.19 -2.13 16.67
N GLY A 146 4.16 -2.32 18.00
CA GLY A 146 3.77 -3.59 18.61
C GLY A 146 4.89 -4.61 18.81
N LEU A 147 6.13 -4.24 18.49
CA LEU A 147 7.29 -5.05 18.80
C LEU A 147 7.49 -5.15 20.32
N ARG A 148 7.85 -6.35 20.81
CA ARG A 148 8.03 -6.64 22.25
C ARG A 148 9.21 -5.89 22.86
N ALA A 149 10.23 -5.62 22.06
CA ALA A 149 11.45 -4.96 22.48
C ALA A 149 11.90 -3.95 21.42
N PRO A 150 12.57 -2.86 21.82
CA PRO A 150 13.23 -1.96 20.89
C PRO A 150 14.24 -2.73 20.03
N VAL A 151 14.25 -2.42 18.73
CA VAL A 151 15.19 -3.02 17.78
C VAL A 151 16.27 -2.00 17.46
N ALA A 152 17.53 -2.37 17.69
CA ALA A 152 18.68 -1.58 17.26
C ALA A 152 19.01 -1.90 15.81
N LEU A 153 18.84 -0.93 14.91
CA LEU A 153 19.12 -1.07 13.48
C LEU A 153 20.43 -0.40 13.12
N ALA A 154 21.19 -1.02 12.22
CA ALA A 154 22.41 -0.47 11.65
C ALA A 154 22.18 -0.08 10.19
N ALA A 155 22.84 1.00 9.74
CA ALA A 155 22.91 1.32 8.34
C ALA A 155 23.60 0.18 7.56
N ASN A 156 23.19 -0.04 6.32
CA ASN A 156 23.79 -1.03 5.44
C ASN A 156 23.89 -0.50 4.00
N HIS A 157 24.81 -1.08 3.24
CA HIS A 157 25.19 -0.60 1.92
C HIS A 157 24.03 -0.66 0.92
N GLU A 158 23.26 -1.74 0.94
CA GLU A 158 22.14 -2.01 0.04
C GLU A 158 21.03 -0.97 0.24
N THR A 159 20.68 -0.68 1.49
CA THR A 159 19.70 0.37 1.83
C THR A 159 20.21 1.75 1.41
N ASP A 160 21.49 2.06 1.68
CA ASP A 160 22.08 3.34 1.28
C ASP A 160 22.09 3.52 -0.26
N GLU A 161 22.33 2.45 -1.01
CA GLU A 161 22.27 2.45 -2.47
C GLU A 161 20.85 2.69 -2.98
N ALA A 162 19.86 1.99 -2.41
CA ALA A 162 18.45 2.18 -2.73
C ALA A 162 17.98 3.62 -2.45
N VAL A 163 18.37 4.18 -1.29
CA VAL A 163 18.09 5.58 -0.94
C VAL A 163 18.72 6.53 -1.95
N ARG A 164 20.00 6.33 -2.33
CA ARG A 164 20.67 7.17 -3.34
C ARG A 164 20.00 7.08 -4.71
N ALA A 165 19.59 5.88 -5.14
CA ALA A 165 18.87 5.69 -6.38
C ALA A 165 17.55 6.46 -6.38
N ARG A 166 16.81 6.40 -5.27
CA ARG A 166 15.56 7.12 -5.12
C ARG A 166 15.75 8.64 -5.06
N ILE A 167 16.80 9.14 -4.40
CA ILE A 167 17.14 10.57 -4.41
C ILE A 167 17.41 11.08 -5.83
N ARG A 168 18.17 10.31 -6.65
CA ARG A 168 18.42 10.68 -8.05
C ARG A 168 17.12 10.77 -8.84
N TYR A 169 16.25 9.75 -8.73
CA TYR A 169 14.94 9.76 -9.37
C TYR A 169 14.07 10.95 -8.94
N LEU A 170 14.03 11.27 -7.63
CA LEU A 170 13.24 12.41 -7.16
C LEU A 170 13.77 13.76 -7.67
N GLY A 171 15.07 13.86 -7.98
CA GLY A 171 15.69 15.06 -8.54
C GLY A 171 15.50 15.20 -10.06
N ASP A 172 15.47 14.09 -10.80
CA ASP A 172 15.26 14.04 -12.25
C ASP A 172 14.38 12.84 -12.61
N PRO A 173 13.03 12.97 -12.53
CA PRO A 173 12.13 11.84 -12.68
C PRO A 173 12.06 11.34 -14.12
N ASP A 174 12.49 10.10 -14.33
CA ASP A 174 12.27 9.33 -15.55
C ASP A 174 11.87 7.87 -15.23
N LEU A 175 11.38 7.14 -16.24
CA LEU A 175 10.93 5.76 -16.06
C LEU A 175 12.09 4.83 -15.66
N ARG A 176 13.25 4.99 -16.29
CA ARG A 176 14.42 4.16 -16.02
C ARG A 176 14.95 4.34 -14.60
N GLY A 177 15.02 5.57 -14.13
CA GLY A 177 15.43 5.91 -12.77
C GLY A 177 14.40 5.46 -11.73
N PHE A 178 13.11 5.49 -12.07
CA PHE A 178 12.07 4.88 -11.23
C PHE A 178 12.30 3.37 -11.07
N GLU A 179 12.48 2.64 -12.17
CA GLU A 179 12.72 1.19 -12.17
C GLU A 179 13.98 0.84 -11.36
N LEU A 180 15.11 1.50 -11.64
CA LEU A 180 16.36 1.29 -10.90
C LEU A 180 16.21 1.56 -9.39
N ALA A 181 15.39 2.54 -9.01
CA ALA A 181 15.15 2.84 -7.61
C ALA A 181 14.25 1.79 -6.94
N GLU A 182 13.19 1.32 -7.60
CA GLU A 182 12.34 0.26 -7.03
C GLU A 182 13.09 -1.09 -6.97
N ASP A 183 13.90 -1.44 -7.98
CA ASP A 183 14.73 -2.66 -7.99
C ASP A 183 15.71 -2.66 -6.81
N ALA A 184 16.44 -1.56 -6.60
CA ALA A 184 17.37 -1.45 -5.48
C ALA A 184 16.67 -1.54 -4.11
N ILE A 185 15.43 -1.04 -4.01
CA ILE A 185 14.62 -1.18 -2.79
C ILE A 185 14.19 -2.65 -2.59
N ASP A 186 13.86 -3.36 -3.66
CA ASP A 186 13.49 -4.77 -3.58
C ASP A 186 14.67 -5.68 -3.18
N ASP A 187 15.90 -5.29 -3.50
CA ASP A 187 17.12 -5.98 -3.04
C ASP A 187 17.55 -5.62 -1.60
N ALA A 188 17.06 -4.52 -1.03
CA ALA A 188 17.44 -4.04 0.31
C ALA A 188 16.68 -4.76 1.45
N TRP A 189 16.97 -6.04 1.68
CA TRP A 189 16.26 -6.91 2.63
C TRP A 189 16.52 -6.63 4.11
N THR A 190 17.78 -6.32 4.46
CA THR A 190 18.21 -6.16 5.86
C THR A 190 17.62 -4.88 6.44
N PRO A 191 16.86 -4.94 7.55
CA PRO A 191 16.31 -3.74 8.18
C PRO A 191 17.39 -2.72 8.54
N ALA A 192 17.21 -1.50 8.07
CA ALA A 192 18.07 -0.35 8.35
C ALA A 192 17.22 0.83 8.84
N PRO A 193 17.81 1.77 9.59
CA PRO A 193 17.12 3.00 9.96
C PRO A 193 16.83 3.86 8.72
N PRO A 194 15.80 4.73 8.76
CA PRO A 194 15.59 5.70 7.70
C PRO A 194 16.77 6.69 7.59
N SER A 195 16.96 7.24 6.40
CA SER A 195 17.98 8.25 6.14
C SER A 195 17.72 9.54 6.94
N PRO A 196 18.77 10.24 7.42
CA PRO A 196 18.61 11.50 8.15
C PRO A 196 17.86 12.58 7.37
N GLN A 197 18.01 12.59 6.04
CA GLN A 197 17.30 13.53 5.16
C GLN A 197 15.79 13.28 5.17
N SER A 198 15.36 12.02 5.04
CA SER A 198 13.93 11.69 5.11
C SER A 198 13.35 11.99 6.47
N LEU A 199 14.06 11.66 7.56
CA LEU A 199 13.61 11.99 8.91
C LEU A 199 13.38 13.49 9.07
N HIS A 200 14.31 14.33 8.61
CA HIS A 200 14.14 15.78 8.66
C HIS A 200 12.88 16.27 7.93
N ILE A 201 12.60 15.72 6.74
CA ILE A 201 11.40 16.08 5.95
C ILE A 201 10.12 15.60 6.65
N ILE A 202 10.11 14.35 7.14
CA ILE A 202 8.95 13.73 7.78
C ILE A 202 8.64 14.40 9.12
N ASP A 203 9.66 14.71 9.92
CA ASP A 203 9.48 15.38 11.22
C ASP A 203 8.95 16.80 11.05
N ALA A 204 9.34 17.50 9.98
CA ALA A 204 8.80 18.82 9.63
C ALA A 204 7.40 18.80 8.99
N LEU A 205 6.90 17.62 8.58
CA LEU A 205 5.61 17.49 7.88
C LEU A 205 4.41 17.81 8.78
N ASP A 206 3.52 18.67 8.29
CA ASP A 206 2.15 18.79 8.78
C ASP A 206 1.27 17.70 8.15
N ALA A 207 1.20 16.55 8.83
CA ALA A 207 0.44 15.40 8.37
C ALA A 207 -1.07 15.69 8.27
N ARG A 208 -1.60 16.59 9.10
CA ARG A 208 -3.00 16.96 9.07
C ARG A 208 -3.31 17.78 7.83
N ALA A 209 -2.52 18.82 7.56
CA ALA A 209 -2.68 19.63 6.36
C ALA A 209 -2.50 18.79 5.08
N LEU A 210 -1.54 17.86 5.07
CA LEU A 210 -1.35 16.94 3.95
C LEU A 210 -2.57 16.04 3.73
N ARG A 211 -3.11 15.45 4.80
CA ARG A 211 -4.33 14.62 4.74
C ARG A 211 -5.51 15.41 4.20
N GLU A 212 -5.73 16.62 4.72
CA GLU A 212 -6.82 17.52 4.27
C GLU A 212 -6.68 17.85 2.79
N GLN A 213 -5.45 18.11 2.31
CA GLN A 213 -5.17 18.31 0.89
C GLN A 213 -5.50 17.07 0.06
N TYR A 214 -5.03 15.89 0.46
CA TYR A 214 -5.26 14.64 -0.27
C TYR A 214 -6.75 14.31 -0.38
N LEU A 215 -7.49 14.42 0.74
CA LEU A 215 -8.94 14.21 0.75
C LEU A 215 -9.66 15.17 -0.19
N MET A 216 -9.34 16.47 -0.10
CA MET A 216 -9.98 17.47 -0.94
C MET A 216 -9.75 17.20 -2.43
N THR A 217 -8.51 16.89 -2.84
CA THR A 217 -8.21 16.57 -4.24
C THR A 217 -8.90 15.27 -4.66
N ALA A 218 -8.86 14.22 -3.84
CA ALA A 218 -9.51 12.95 -4.14
C ALA A 218 -11.03 13.09 -4.29
N ASP A 219 -11.70 13.84 -3.42
CA ASP A 219 -13.13 14.10 -3.49
C ASP A 219 -13.52 14.90 -4.73
N ARG A 220 -12.69 15.87 -5.13
CA ARG A 220 -12.89 16.62 -6.38
C ARG A 220 -12.70 15.76 -7.62
N VAL A 221 -11.71 14.87 -7.65
CA VAL A 221 -11.54 13.91 -8.74
C VAL A 221 -12.76 12.99 -8.84
N ARG A 222 -13.24 12.45 -7.71
CA ARG A 222 -14.46 11.63 -7.67
C ARG A 222 -15.69 12.40 -8.14
N ALA A 223 -15.84 13.66 -7.73
CA ALA A 223 -16.94 14.52 -8.16
C ALA A 223 -16.91 14.77 -9.67
N ALA A 224 -15.76 15.14 -10.24
CA ALA A 224 -15.58 15.35 -11.67
C ALA A 224 -15.90 14.08 -12.50
N LEU A 225 -15.52 12.90 -11.99
CA LEU A 225 -15.88 11.61 -12.60
C LEU A 225 -17.38 11.31 -12.51
N ASN A 226 -18.06 11.71 -11.43
CA ASN A 226 -19.50 11.54 -11.29
C ASN A 226 -20.29 12.48 -12.22
N GLU A 227 -19.77 13.68 -12.50
CA GLU A 227 -20.35 14.61 -13.46
C GLU A 227 -20.18 14.16 -14.91
N ARG A 228 -19.23 13.25 -15.17
CA ARG A 228 -18.91 12.67 -16.49
C ARG A 228 -18.99 11.14 -16.45
N PRO A 229 -20.19 10.54 -16.41
CA PRO A 229 -20.32 9.10 -16.26
C PRO A 229 -19.64 8.34 -17.41
N VAL A 230 -18.59 7.59 -17.08
CA VAL A 230 -17.89 6.69 -18.01
C VAL A 230 -18.46 5.27 -17.85
N PRO A 231 -19.08 4.69 -18.89
CA PRO A 231 -19.64 3.34 -18.80
C PRO A 231 -18.59 2.31 -18.37
N GLY A 232 -18.90 1.54 -17.32
CA GLY A 232 -18.01 0.50 -16.80
C GLY A 232 -16.89 0.99 -15.88
N LEU A 233 -16.81 2.30 -15.61
CA LEU A 233 -15.89 2.87 -14.63
C LEU A 233 -16.49 2.79 -13.22
N ASN A 234 -15.76 2.22 -12.26
CA ASN A 234 -16.18 2.19 -10.86
C ASN A 234 -15.08 2.74 -9.95
N VAL A 235 -15.48 3.53 -8.94
CA VAL A 235 -14.60 3.98 -7.87
C VAL A 235 -14.43 2.85 -6.85
N ILE A 236 -13.17 2.46 -6.60
CA ILE A 236 -12.81 1.36 -5.70
C ILE A 236 -12.64 1.84 -4.27
N ASN A 237 -12.26 3.09 -4.06
CA ASN A 237 -11.98 3.66 -2.75
C ASN A 237 -12.72 4.99 -2.49
N PRO A 238 -14.05 4.96 -2.30
CA PRO A 238 -14.89 6.15 -2.34
C PRO A 238 -14.63 7.19 -1.24
N ALA A 239 -13.97 6.81 -0.14
CA ALA A 239 -13.76 7.67 1.03
C ALA A 239 -12.29 7.79 1.47
N SER A 240 -11.35 7.27 0.68
CA SER A 240 -9.93 7.19 1.05
C SER A 240 -9.20 8.54 0.88
N SER A 241 -8.28 8.86 1.79
CA SER A 241 -7.32 9.99 1.69
C SER A 241 -6.04 9.63 0.92
N CYS A 242 -6.11 8.66 0.02
CA CYS A 242 -5.02 8.20 -0.85
C CYS A 242 -5.28 8.66 -2.29
N CYS A 243 -4.56 8.09 -3.27
CA CYS A 243 -4.93 8.16 -4.68
C CYS A 243 -6.38 7.75 -4.92
N VAL A 244 -7.00 8.16 -6.03
CA VAL A 244 -8.30 7.60 -6.43
C VAL A 244 -8.04 6.30 -7.19
N ALA A 245 -8.52 5.19 -6.64
CA ALA A 245 -8.46 3.88 -7.26
C ALA A 245 -9.75 3.62 -8.04
N LEU A 246 -9.60 3.17 -9.27
CA LEU A 246 -10.66 3.00 -10.24
C LEU A 246 -10.58 1.60 -10.84
N SER A 247 -11.71 1.09 -11.29
CA SER A 247 -11.75 -0.09 -12.15
C SER A 247 -12.44 0.20 -13.47
N HIS A 248 -11.90 -0.38 -14.53
CA HIS A 248 -12.46 -0.32 -15.87
C HIS A 248 -11.94 -1.49 -16.72
N PRO A 249 -12.76 -2.10 -17.61
CA PRO A 249 -12.30 -3.19 -18.48
C PRO A 249 -11.09 -2.82 -19.38
N ARG A 250 -10.88 -1.53 -19.63
CA ARG A 250 -9.76 -0.98 -20.42
C ARG A 250 -8.67 -0.33 -19.55
N ALA A 251 -8.52 -0.72 -18.29
CA ALA A 251 -7.58 -0.08 -17.36
C ALA A 251 -6.15 0.07 -17.93
N ALA A 252 -5.61 -0.97 -18.57
CA ALA A 252 -4.29 -0.90 -19.20
C ALA A 252 -4.17 0.23 -20.24
N ALA A 253 -5.11 0.30 -21.20
CA ALA A 253 -5.11 1.34 -22.21
C ALA A 253 -5.32 2.75 -21.61
N ILE A 254 -6.12 2.87 -20.54
CA ILE A 254 -6.30 4.13 -19.83
C ILE A 254 -4.99 4.56 -19.16
N MET A 255 -4.28 3.63 -18.53
CA MET A 255 -2.97 3.92 -17.92
C MET A 255 -1.95 4.36 -18.97
N ASP A 256 -1.90 3.70 -20.13
CA ASP A 256 -0.99 4.08 -21.22
C ASP A 256 -1.29 5.50 -21.75
N ASP A 257 -2.56 5.82 -21.99
CA ASP A 257 -2.98 7.15 -22.45
C ASP A 257 -2.72 8.25 -21.40
N LEU A 258 -2.92 7.94 -20.12
CA LEU A 258 -2.62 8.83 -19.00
C LEU A 258 -1.10 9.05 -18.86
N ALA A 259 -0.30 7.99 -18.98
CA ALA A 259 1.16 8.07 -18.93
C ALA A 259 1.73 8.90 -20.09
N ALA A 260 1.17 8.76 -21.30
CA ALA A 260 1.53 9.60 -22.45
C ALA A 260 1.26 11.11 -22.21
N ARG A 261 0.37 11.43 -21.27
CA ARG A 261 0.05 12.80 -20.82
C ARG A 261 0.79 13.19 -19.53
N GLY A 262 1.72 12.37 -19.06
CA GLY A 262 2.51 12.59 -17.86
C GLY A 262 1.77 12.30 -16.54
N VAL A 263 0.66 11.55 -16.59
CA VAL A 263 -0.10 11.14 -15.41
C VAL A 263 0.28 9.71 -15.06
N TYR A 264 0.96 9.54 -13.94
CA TYR A 264 1.38 8.23 -13.46
C TYR A 264 0.57 7.86 -12.21
N GLY A 265 -0.08 6.69 -12.24
CA GLY A 265 -0.77 6.14 -11.09
C GLY A 265 0.23 5.80 -9.98
N PRO A 266 0.05 6.29 -8.74
CA PRO A 266 1.06 6.08 -7.69
C PRO A 266 1.07 4.65 -7.15
N LEU A 267 0.02 3.86 -7.39
CA LEU A 267 -0.13 2.49 -6.89
C LEU A 267 -0.68 1.57 -7.99
N TYR A 268 0.12 0.58 -8.39
CA TYR A 268 -0.26 -0.45 -9.35
C TYR A 268 0.59 -1.71 -9.12
N TRP A 269 -0.02 -2.88 -9.30
CA TRP A 269 0.66 -4.17 -9.21
C TRP A 269 0.23 -5.08 -10.36
N GLY A 270 1.18 -5.45 -11.20
CA GLY A 270 1.00 -6.50 -12.21
C GLY A 270 0.83 -7.88 -11.56
N PRO A 271 0.29 -8.86 -12.33
CA PRO A 271 0.12 -10.22 -11.84
C PRO A 271 1.48 -10.81 -11.40
N PRO A 272 1.58 -11.37 -10.18
CA PRO A 272 2.80 -12.05 -9.74
C PRO A 272 3.14 -13.24 -10.63
N GLU A 273 4.42 -13.35 -11.02
CA GLU A 273 4.89 -14.41 -11.93
C GLU A 273 4.71 -15.82 -11.35
N HIS A 274 4.76 -15.93 -10.02
CA HIS A 274 4.63 -17.19 -9.29
C HIS A 274 3.17 -17.64 -9.07
N LEU A 275 2.18 -16.79 -9.38
CA LEU A 275 0.79 -17.20 -9.24
C LEU A 275 0.43 -18.26 -10.29
N PRO A 276 -0.28 -19.34 -9.90
CA PRO A 276 -0.85 -20.27 -10.87
C PRO A 276 -1.72 -19.51 -11.86
N ARG A 277 -1.69 -19.89 -13.14
CA ARG A 277 -2.55 -19.28 -14.19
C ARG A 277 -4.05 -19.37 -13.90
N THR A 278 -4.44 -20.23 -12.96
CA THR A 278 -5.82 -20.40 -12.49
C THR A 278 -6.22 -19.37 -11.44
N HIS A 279 -5.27 -18.63 -10.86
CA HIS A 279 -5.55 -17.57 -9.90
C HIS A 279 -6.03 -16.33 -10.65
N HIS A 280 -7.18 -15.78 -10.24
CA HIS A 280 -7.70 -14.56 -10.83
C HIS A 280 -6.99 -13.34 -10.25
N TRP A 281 -6.14 -12.68 -11.05
CA TRP A 281 -5.54 -11.39 -10.70
C TRP A 281 -6.34 -10.25 -11.31
N ARG A 282 -6.62 -9.20 -10.54
CA ARG A 282 -7.34 -8.03 -11.04
C ARG A 282 -6.44 -7.17 -11.93
N THR A 283 -6.70 -7.23 -13.22
CA THR A 283 -6.05 -6.39 -14.25
C THR A 283 -6.91 -5.22 -14.70
N ASP A 284 -8.10 -5.07 -14.11
CA ASP A 284 -9.07 -4.03 -14.41
C ASP A 284 -8.87 -2.77 -13.54
N LEU A 285 -7.82 -2.71 -12.73
CA LEU A 285 -7.56 -1.65 -11.77
C LEU A 285 -6.52 -0.64 -12.27
N PHE A 286 -6.73 0.63 -11.94
CA PHE A 286 -5.75 1.69 -12.10
C PHE A 286 -5.94 2.76 -11.02
N THR A 287 -4.93 3.61 -10.82
CA THR A 287 -4.99 4.70 -9.84
C THR A 287 -4.64 6.03 -10.48
N VAL A 288 -5.20 7.11 -9.93
CA VAL A 288 -4.83 8.48 -10.30
C VAL A 288 -4.30 9.25 -9.10
N PRO A 289 -3.25 10.06 -9.30
CA PRO A 289 -2.60 10.81 -8.23
C PRO A 289 -3.51 11.94 -7.72
N VAL A 290 -3.33 12.28 -6.44
CA VAL A 290 -4.09 13.35 -5.76
C VAL A 290 -3.18 14.29 -4.97
N ASP A 291 -1.86 14.18 -5.16
CA ASP A 291 -0.90 15.07 -4.55
C ASP A 291 -1.08 16.52 -5.04
N ARG A 292 -0.31 17.43 -4.45
CA ARG A 292 -0.41 18.87 -4.72
C ARG A 292 -0.21 19.24 -6.19
N ALA A 293 0.50 18.45 -6.99
CA ALA A 293 0.67 18.73 -8.42
C ALA A 293 -0.63 18.57 -9.23
N TRP A 294 -1.60 17.84 -8.67
CA TRP A 294 -2.89 17.54 -9.30
C TRP A 294 -4.06 18.34 -8.73
N ALA A 295 -3.85 19.08 -7.64
CA ALA A 295 -4.86 20.00 -7.11
C ALA A 295 -5.23 21.08 -8.14
N GLY A 296 -6.52 21.23 -8.43
CA GLY A 296 -7.04 22.14 -9.47
C GLY A 296 -6.99 21.60 -10.90
N ARG A 297 -6.60 20.33 -11.10
CA ARG A 297 -6.56 19.64 -12.41
C ARG A 297 -7.57 18.49 -12.50
N GLU A 298 -8.54 18.44 -11.60
CA GLU A 298 -9.43 17.29 -11.42
C GLU A 298 -10.37 17.08 -12.63
N GLU A 299 -10.91 18.17 -13.19
CA GLU A 299 -11.70 18.14 -14.44
C GLU A 299 -10.90 17.65 -15.64
N LEU A 300 -9.62 18.03 -15.69
CA LEU A 300 -8.71 17.62 -16.76
C LEU A 300 -8.44 16.11 -16.68
N LEU A 301 -8.16 15.60 -15.48
CA LEU A 301 -8.01 14.17 -15.22
C LEU A 301 -9.26 13.39 -15.61
N ALA A 302 -10.45 13.84 -15.19
CA ALA A 302 -11.71 13.18 -15.52
C ALA A 302 -11.96 13.14 -17.04
N SER A 303 -11.72 14.26 -17.73
CA SER A 303 -11.83 14.35 -19.20
C SER A 303 -10.86 13.41 -19.92
N TRP A 304 -9.63 13.25 -19.43
CA TRP A 304 -8.66 12.33 -20.02
C TRP A 304 -9.05 10.87 -19.81
N ILE A 305 -9.57 10.51 -18.63
CA ILE A 305 -10.09 9.16 -18.35
C ILE A 305 -11.27 8.85 -19.28
N GLU A 306 -12.20 9.80 -19.46
CA GLU A 306 -13.35 9.66 -20.36
C GLU A 306 -12.91 9.38 -21.81
N GLN A 307 -11.97 10.18 -22.33
CA GLN A 307 -11.43 10.02 -23.69
C GLN A 307 -10.76 8.65 -23.89
N ALA A 308 -9.90 8.27 -22.93
CA ALA A 308 -9.17 7.00 -22.99
C ALA A 308 -10.11 5.79 -22.89
N ALA A 309 -11.13 5.87 -22.03
CA ALA A 309 -12.13 4.82 -21.87
C ALA A 309 -12.99 4.63 -23.14
N ALA A 310 -13.32 5.72 -23.84
CA ALA A 310 -14.03 5.69 -25.11
C ALA A 310 -13.19 5.07 -26.26
N GLY A 311 -11.87 4.90 -26.07
CA GLY A 311 -10.96 4.45 -27.11
C GLY A 311 -10.70 5.50 -28.18
N CYS A 312 -10.93 6.77 -27.85
CA CYS A 312 -10.49 7.89 -28.67
C CYS A 312 -9.00 8.11 -28.40
N SER A 313 -8.15 7.27 -29.00
CA SER A 313 -6.70 7.50 -29.04
C SER A 313 -6.41 8.80 -29.80
N LEU A 314 -5.42 9.56 -29.34
CA LEU A 314 -4.85 10.69 -30.09
C LEU A 314 -4.07 10.19 -31.32
#